data_AF-A0A3A9MN14-F1
#
_entry.id   AF-A0A3A9MN14-F1
#
_cell.length_a   1.000
_cell.length_b   1.000
_cell.length_c   1.000
_cell.angle_alpha   90.00
_cell.angle_beta   90.00
_cell.angle_gamma   90.00
#
_symmetry.space_group_name_H-M   'P 1'
#
loop_
_entity.id
_entity.type
_entity.pdbx_description
1 polymer ?
#
loop_
_entity_poly.entity_id
_entity_poly.type
_entity_poly.pdbx_seq_one_letter_code
_entity_poly.pdbx_strand_id
1 'polypeptide(L)'
;MKQSQALRRIKPIKPVHQALRITWYAWIFMTLVGYPVAVSLTTDASLWAGMGVQSLVLVPAVIFAPTIHQGKSPYALMWVSMIMLIYLGASGVLTLLRIYEQSPKAVAAAELIEFLLLLTINSQLLILLKRLPAMHTKHTHPK
;
A
#
# COMPACT_ATOMS: atom_id res chain seq x y z
N MET A 1 31.02 9.37 -26.31
CA MET A 1 30.39 10.23 -25.27
C MET A 1 28.85 10.13 -25.15
N LYS A 2 28.14 9.19 -25.81
CA LYS A 2 26.67 9.06 -25.68
C LYS A 2 26.18 8.15 -24.52
N GLN A 3 27.06 7.30 -23.98
CA GLN A 3 26.68 6.32 -22.94
C GLN A 3 26.50 6.94 -21.54
N SER A 4 27.23 8.01 -21.22
CA SER A 4 27.19 8.68 -19.91
C SER A 4 25.93 9.52 -19.67
N GLN A 5 25.18 9.89 -20.70
CA GLN A 5 23.91 10.62 -20.57
C GLN A 5 22.69 9.69 -20.39
N ALA A 6 22.75 8.44 -20.89
CA ALA A 6 21.68 7.46 -20.69
C ALA A 6 21.57 7.00 -19.22
N LEU A 7 22.69 6.92 -18.50
CA LEU A 7 22.73 6.61 -17.06
C LEU A 7 22.25 7.78 -16.18
N ARG A 8 22.30 9.03 -16.67
CA ARG A 8 21.85 10.22 -15.91
C ARG A 8 20.33 10.36 -15.79
N ARG A 9 19.54 9.56 -16.54
CA ARG A 9 18.08 9.62 -16.52
C ARG A 9 17.42 8.47 -15.74
N ILE A 10 18.16 7.80 -14.87
CA ILE A 10 17.56 6.87 -13.89
C ILE A 10 17.04 7.73 -12.74
N LYS A 11 15.74 8.06 -12.78
CA LYS A 11 15.07 8.82 -11.72
C LYS A 11 15.32 8.09 -10.39
N PRO A 12 15.80 8.77 -9.32
CA PRO A 12 16.27 8.09 -8.12
C PRO A 12 15.16 7.21 -7.54
N ILE A 13 15.46 5.93 -7.33
CA ILE A 13 14.52 4.91 -6.83
C ILE A 13 14.34 5.05 -5.32
N LYS A 14 15.43 5.41 -4.62
CA LYS A 14 15.50 5.58 -3.15
C LYS A 14 14.38 6.45 -2.54
N PRO A 15 14.06 7.66 -3.05
CA PRO A 15 13.02 8.50 -2.45
C PRO A 15 11.62 7.90 -2.56
N VAL A 16 11.28 7.23 -3.67
CA VAL A 16 9.97 6.59 -3.81
C VAL A 16 9.87 5.36 -2.91
N HIS A 17 10.96 4.62 -2.77
CA HIS A 17 11.03 3.47 -1.86
C HIS A 17 10.87 3.88 -0.40
N GLN A 18 11.50 4.99 0.01
CA GLN A 18 11.35 5.54 1.35
C GLN A 18 9.92 6.06 1.59
N ALA A 19 9.34 6.78 0.64
CA ALA A 19 7.96 7.23 0.71
C ALA A 19 7.00 6.04 0.84
N LEU A 20 7.19 4.98 0.06
CA LEU A 20 6.41 3.75 0.14
C LEU A 20 6.47 3.13 1.53
N ARG A 21 7.66 3.03 2.15
CA ARG A 21 7.79 2.50 3.51
C ARG A 21 7.04 3.35 4.54
N ILE A 22 7.11 4.68 4.43
CA ILE A 22 6.41 5.59 5.35
C ILE A 22 4.89 5.42 5.18
N THR A 23 4.39 5.48 3.94
CA THR A 23 2.96 5.32 3.66
C THR A 23 2.45 3.94 4.07
N TRP A 24 3.26 2.89 3.90
CA TRP A 24 2.95 1.53 4.33
C TRP A 24 2.72 1.43 5.84
N TYR A 25 3.64 1.98 6.63
CA TYR A 25 3.48 1.99 8.09
C TYR A 25 2.34 2.89 8.54
N ALA A 26 2.14 4.04 7.88
CA ALA A 26 1.00 4.91 8.16
C ALA A 26 -0.32 4.18 7.92
N TRP A 27 -0.43 3.41 6.84
CA TRP A 27 -1.61 2.58 6.57
C TRP A 27 -1.81 1.52 7.65
N ILE A 28 -0.80 0.70 7.96
CA ILE A 28 -0.89 -0.32 9.03
C ILE A 28 -1.35 0.30 10.36
N PHE A 29 -0.77 1.44 10.75
CA PHE A 29 -1.14 2.13 11.98
C PHE A 29 -2.59 2.63 11.95
N MET A 30 -3.02 3.22 10.82
CA MET A 30 -4.39 3.68 10.65
C MET A 30 -5.40 2.52 10.69
N THR A 31 -5.12 1.40 10.02
CA THR A 31 -6.00 0.22 10.02
C THR A 31 -6.06 -0.44 11.40
N LEU A 32 -4.91 -0.62 12.07
CA LEU A 32 -4.83 -1.35 13.34
C LEU A 32 -5.31 -0.54 14.54
N VAL A 33 -5.07 0.78 14.54
CA VAL A 33 -5.34 1.65 15.70
C VAL A 33 -6.34 2.74 15.32
N GLY A 34 -6.07 3.49 14.25
CA GLY A 34 -6.88 4.65 13.86
C GLY A 34 -8.36 4.31 13.67
N TYR A 35 -8.66 3.26 12.90
CA TYR A 35 -10.03 2.83 12.63
C TYR A 35 -10.74 2.26 13.87
N PRO A 36 -10.19 1.27 14.60
CA PRO A 36 -10.81 0.77 15.83
C PRO A 36 -11.05 1.84 16.88
N VAL A 37 -10.14 2.82 17.02
CA VAL A 37 -10.32 3.97 17.90
C VAL A 37 -11.48 4.85 17.44
N ALA A 38 -11.55 5.17 16.14
CA ALA A 38 -12.65 5.97 15.60
C ALA A 38 -14.02 5.29 15.83
N VAL A 39 -14.10 3.97 15.65
CA VAL A 39 -15.33 3.19 15.90
C VAL A 39 -15.65 3.14 17.39
N SER A 40 -14.68 2.78 18.24
CA SER A 40 -14.90 2.64 19.69
C SER A 40 -15.36 3.95 20.35
N LEU A 41 -14.80 5.08 19.93
CA LEU A 41 -15.19 6.41 20.44
C LEU A 41 -16.56 6.88 19.97
N THR A 42 -17.16 6.24 18.96
CA THR A 42 -18.41 6.72 18.34
C THR A 42 -19.57 5.73 18.39
N THR A 43 -19.34 4.45 18.68
CA THR A 43 -20.39 3.41 18.62
C THR A 43 -20.39 2.46 19.82
N ASP A 44 -19.78 2.84 20.95
CA ASP A 44 -19.60 2.01 22.18
C ASP A 44 -19.01 0.61 21.94
N ALA A 45 -18.42 0.40 20.75
CA ALA A 45 -17.87 -0.89 20.36
C ALA A 45 -16.55 -1.15 21.09
N SER A 46 -16.29 -2.43 21.37
CA SER A 46 -15.04 -2.85 21.99
C SER A 46 -13.84 -2.56 21.09
N LEU A 47 -12.94 -1.69 21.57
CA LEU A 47 -11.67 -1.39 20.91
C LEU A 47 -10.86 -2.66 20.66
N TRP A 48 -10.77 -3.55 21.67
CA TRP A 48 -9.98 -4.78 21.59
C TRP A 48 -10.51 -5.75 20.54
N ALA A 49 -11.83 -5.88 20.42
CA ALA A 49 -12.45 -6.68 19.37
C ALA A 49 -12.15 -6.10 17.98
N GLY A 50 -12.24 -4.77 17.83
CA GLY A 50 -11.90 -4.08 16.59
C GLY A 50 -10.43 -4.30 16.19
N MET A 51 -9.49 -4.13 17.12
CA MET A 51 -8.06 -4.38 16.88
C MET A 51 -7.79 -5.85 16.50
N GLY A 52 -8.49 -6.80 17.12
CA GLY A 52 -8.36 -8.23 16.80
C GLY A 52 -8.77 -8.53 15.35
N VAL A 53 -9.93 -8.01 14.93
CA VAL A 53 -10.41 -8.15 13.54
C VAL A 53 -9.43 -7.48 12.57
N GLN A 54 -8.97 -6.26 12.87
CA GLN A 54 -8.04 -5.55 12.00
C GLN A 54 -6.67 -6.23 11.89
N SER A 55 -6.23 -6.91 12.95
CA SER A 55 -5.02 -7.73 12.90
C SER A 55 -5.14 -8.87 11.89
N LEU A 56 -6.29 -9.54 11.82
CA LEU A 56 -6.56 -10.60 10.83
C LEU A 56 -6.60 -10.05 9.41
N VAL A 57 -7.21 -8.87 9.22
CA VAL A 57 -7.25 -8.17 7.93
C VAL A 57 -5.84 -7.83 7.44
N LEU A 58 -4.91 -7.50 8.34
CA LEU A 58 -3.54 -7.13 7.99
C LEU A 58 -2.60 -8.31 7.74
N VAL A 59 -3.00 -9.57 8.03
CA VAL A 59 -2.11 -10.74 7.89
C VAL A 59 -1.48 -10.84 6.49
N PRO A 60 -2.24 -10.78 5.37
CA PRO A 60 -1.65 -10.80 4.04
C PRO A 60 -0.64 -9.67 3.84
N ALA A 61 -0.98 -8.44 4.25
CA ALA A 61 -0.06 -7.32 4.12
C ALA A 61 1.25 -7.53 4.89
N VAL A 62 1.20 -8.01 6.13
CA VAL A 62 2.39 -8.25 6.95
C VAL A 62 3.31 -9.31 6.33
N ILE A 63 2.73 -10.35 5.72
CA ILE A 63 3.50 -11.38 4.99
C ILE A 63 4.31 -10.76 3.84
N PHE A 64 3.76 -9.75 3.16
CA PHE A 64 4.42 -9.07 2.05
C PHE A 64 5.32 -7.89 2.47
N ALA A 65 5.35 -7.51 3.75
CA ALA A 65 6.20 -6.43 4.25
C ALA A 65 7.70 -6.60 3.90
N PRO A 66 8.33 -7.79 3.99
CA PRO A 66 9.74 -7.97 3.62
C PRO A 66 10.03 -7.57 2.18
N THR A 67 9.08 -7.82 1.27
CA THR A 67 9.20 -7.44 -0.15
C THR A 67 9.26 -5.93 -0.33
N ILE A 68 8.48 -5.19 0.45
CA ILE A 68 8.48 -3.72 0.46
C ILE A 68 9.76 -3.17 1.09
N HIS A 69 10.32 -3.84 2.09
CA HIS A 69 11.61 -3.44 2.66
C HIS A 69 12.76 -3.66 1.69
N GLN A 70 12.79 -4.81 1.03
CA GLN A 70 13.88 -5.18 0.14
C GLN A 70 13.80 -4.41 -1.18
N GLY A 71 12.63 -4.29 -1.83
CA GLY A 71 12.43 -3.48 -3.04
C GLY A 71 13.26 -3.90 -4.26
N LYS A 72 13.91 -5.07 -4.22
CA LYS A 72 14.88 -5.51 -5.25
C LYS A 72 14.24 -6.32 -6.38
N SER A 73 13.06 -6.88 -6.16
CA SER A 73 12.40 -7.78 -7.13
C SER A 73 11.17 -7.12 -7.77
N PRO A 74 11.19 -6.84 -9.08
CA PRO A 74 10.02 -6.34 -9.81
C PRO A 74 8.82 -7.30 -9.72
N TYR A 75 9.06 -8.62 -9.79
CA TYR A 75 7.99 -9.61 -9.73
C TYR A 75 7.31 -9.62 -8.37
N ALA A 76 8.10 -9.53 -7.30
CA ALA A 76 7.55 -9.49 -5.95
C ALA A 76 6.74 -8.19 -5.72
N LEU A 77 7.24 -7.04 -6.19
CA LEU A 77 6.52 -5.76 -6.11
C LEU A 77 5.20 -5.77 -6.92
N MET A 78 5.15 -6.49 -8.04
CA MET A 78 3.93 -6.67 -8.83
C MET A 78 2.86 -7.42 -8.04
N TRP A 79 3.22 -8.53 -7.39
CA TRP A 79 2.32 -9.27 -6.51
C TRP A 79 1.81 -8.42 -5.34
N VAL A 80 2.71 -7.67 -4.70
CA VAL A 80 2.32 -6.72 -3.64
C VAL A 80 1.29 -5.74 -4.17
N SER A 81 1.51 -5.15 -5.35
CA SER A 81 0.53 -4.23 -5.94
C SER A 81 -0.82 -4.89 -6.21
N MET A 82 -0.85 -6.12 -6.72
CA MET A 82 -2.12 -6.84 -6.93
C MET A 82 -2.90 -7.03 -5.63
N ILE A 83 -2.21 -7.38 -4.55
CA ILE A 83 -2.83 -7.54 -3.23
C ILE A 83 -3.32 -6.19 -2.70
N MET A 84 -2.50 -5.15 -2.80
CA MET A 84 -2.89 -3.81 -2.37
C MET A 84 -4.05 -3.24 -3.19
N LEU A 85 -4.25 -3.66 -4.45
CA LEU A 85 -5.44 -3.31 -5.22
C LEU A 85 -6.71 -3.98 -4.67
N ILE A 86 -6.62 -5.21 -4.15
CA ILE A 86 -7.74 -5.88 -3.48
C ILE A 86 -8.12 -5.10 -2.22
N TYR A 87 -7.15 -4.72 -1.38
CA TYR A 87 -7.40 -3.87 -0.21
C TYR A 87 -8.02 -2.53 -0.60
N LEU A 88 -7.49 -1.88 -1.65
CA LEU A 88 -8.03 -0.62 -2.15
C LEU A 88 -9.48 -0.75 -2.61
N GLY A 89 -9.82 -1.83 -3.32
CA GLY A 89 -11.18 -2.12 -3.75
C GLY A 89 -12.13 -2.31 -2.57
N ALA A 90 -11.73 -3.14 -1.59
CA ALA A 90 -12.52 -3.36 -0.38
C ALA A 90 -12.74 -2.06 0.42
N SER A 91 -11.67 -1.31 0.67
CA SER A 91 -11.74 -0.02 1.37
C SER A 91 -12.58 1.02 0.62
N GLY A 92 -12.52 1.04 -0.72
CA GLY A 92 -13.37 1.91 -1.53
C GLY A 92 -14.86 1.60 -1.38
N VAL A 93 -15.24 0.32 -1.40
CA VAL A 93 -16.62 -0.12 -1.18
C VAL A 93 -17.07 0.22 0.25
N LEU A 94 -16.25 -0.06 1.26
CA LEU A 94 -16.56 0.25 2.66
C LEU A 94 -16.70 1.75 2.91
N THR A 95 -15.84 2.58 2.32
CA THR A 95 -15.93 4.04 2.41
C THR A 95 -17.25 4.55 1.86
N LEU A 96 -17.65 4.09 0.66
CA LEU A 96 -18.92 4.48 0.04
C LEU A 96 -20.11 4.00 0.88
N LEU A 97 -20.05 2.78 1.41
CA LEU A 97 -21.08 2.23 2.29
C LEU A 97 -21.25 3.07 3.56
N ARG A 98 -20.15 3.45 4.22
CA ARG A 98 -20.18 4.28 5.44
C ARG A 98 -20.74 5.68 5.19
N ILE A 99 -20.46 6.25 4.01
CA ILE A 99 -21.06 7.52 3.59
C ILE A 99 -22.57 7.36 3.35
N TYR A 100 -22.97 6.30 2.66
CA TYR A 100 -24.37 6.00 2.37
C TYR A 100 -25.19 5.76 3.65
N GLU A 101 -24.66 4.99 4.59
CA GLU A 101 -25.29 4.66 5.88
C GLU A 101 -25.31 5.84 6.87
N GLN A 102 -24.74 7.00 6.51
CA GLN A 102 -24.58 8.15 7.40
C GLN A 102 -23.90 7.77 8.73
N SER A 103 -22.89 6.89 8.65
CA SER A 103 -22.09 6.48 9.80
C SER A 103 -21.45 7.71 10.48
N PRO A 104 -21.05 7.60 11.76
CA PRO A 104 -20.37 8.68 12.46
C PRO A 104 -19.23 9.25 11.61
N LYS A 105 -19.17 10.58 11.51
CA LYS A 105 -18.22 11.29 10.61
C LYS A 105 -16.78 10.84 10.82
N ALA A 106 -16.39 10.51 12.05
CA ALA A 106 -15.05 10.01 12.38
C ALA A 106 -14.75 8.66 11.72
N VAL A 107 -15.72 7.74 11.68
CA VAL A 107 -15.57 6.41 11.05
C VAL A 107 -15.48 6.55 9.53
N ALA A 108 -16.36 7.36 8.93
CA ALA A 108 -16.30 7.64 7.50
C ALA A 108 -14.98 8.32 7.09
N ALA A 109 -14.48 9.25 7.91
CA ALA A 109 -13.19 9.90 7.70
C ALA A 109 -12.01 8.92 7.83
N ALA A 110 -12.04 8.02 8.81
CA ALA A 110 -10.99 7.00 8.98
C ALA A 110 -10.89 6.07 7.77
N GLU A 111 -12.03 5.57 7.26
CA GLU A 111 -12.09 4.74 6.05
C GLU A 111 -11.61 5.51 4.81
N LEU A 112 -12.00 6.79 4.67
CA LEU A 112 -11.52 7.62 3.57
C LEU A 112 -10.00 7.83 3.62
N ILE A 113 -9.43 8.05 4.81
CA ILE A 113 -7.97 8.15 4.97
C ILE A 113 -7.30 6.83 4.60
N GLU A 114 -7.85 5.70 5.04
CA GLU A 114 -7.36 4.37 4.68
C GLU A 114 -7.37 4.14 3.16
N PHE A 115 -8.48 4.49 2.49
CA PHE A 115 -8.60 4.44 1.03
C PHE A 115 -7.51 5.28 0.33
N LEU A 116 -7.28 6.51 0.79
CA LEU A 116 -6.26 7.40 0.21
C LEU A 116 -4.83 6.89 0.44
N LEU A 117 -4.56 6.28 1.60
CA LEU A 117 -3.28 5.64 1.89
C LEU A 117 -3.03 4.44 0.97
N LEU A 118 -4.04 3.57 0.80
CA LEU A 118 -3.99 2.41 -0.11
C LEU A 118 -3.79 2.84 -1.57
N LEU A 119 -4.43 3.93 -2.00
CA LEU A 119 -4.27 4.51 -3.33
C LEU A 119 -2.85 5.04 -3.53
N THR A 120 -2.30 5.69 -2.51
CA THR A 120 -0.94 6.22 -2.51
C THR A 120 0.09 5.09 -2.56
N ILE A 121 -0.08 4.03 -1.76
CA ILE A 121 0.78 2.83 -1.77
C ILE A 121 0.80 2.20 -3.16
N ASN A 122 -0.37 1.95 -3.76
CA ASN A 122 -0.45 1.39 -5.11
C ASN A 122 0.22 2.30 -6.15
N SER A 123 0.01 3.62 -6.06
CA SER A 123 0.65 4.58 -6.95
C SER A 123 2.19 4.54 -6.84
N GLN A 124 2.72 4.49 -5.61
CA GLN A 124 4.15 4.36 -5.35
C GLN A 124 4.72 3.03 -5.87
N LEU A 125 4.01 1.92 -5.67
CA LEU A 125 4.39 0.59 -6.20
C LEU A 125 4.47 0.59 -7.73
N LEU A 126 3.45 1.12 -8.41
CA LEU A 126 3.46 1.24 -9.87
C LEU A 126 4.58 2.16 -10.38
N ILE A 127 4.88 3.24 -9.67
CA ILE A 127 6.02 4.12 -9.98
C ILE A 127 7.34 3.38 -9.82
N LEU A 128 7.50 2.55 -8.78
CA LEU A 128 8.71 1.74 -8.57
C LEU A 128 8.85 0.69 -9.68
N LEU A 129 7.78 -0.02 -10.03
CA LEU A 129 7.77 -0.99 -11.13
C LEU A 129 8.20 -0.37 -12.46
N LYS A 130 7.71 0.84 -12.77
CA LYS A 130 8.13 1.59 -13.98
C LYS A 130 9.60 2.02 -13.97
N ARG A 131 10.25 2.08 -12.82
CA ARG A 131 11.66 2.52 -12.67
C ARG A 131 12.65 1.37 -12.58
N LEU A 132 12.18 0.15 -12.35
CA LEU A 132 13.02 -1.04 -12.30
C LEU A 132 13.34 -1.51 -13.74
N PRO A 133 14.54 -2.08 -13.99
CA PRO A 133 14.91 -2.55 -15.31
C PRO A 133 13.95 -3.63 -15.82
N ALA A 134 13.57 -3.54 -17.10
CA ALA A 134 12.66 -4.48 -17.74
C ALA A 134 13.24 -5.90 -17.73
N MET A 135 12.42 -6.88 -17.34
CA MET A 135 12.85 -8.28 -17.17
C MET A 135 13.21 -9.00 -18.47
N HIS A 136 12.91 -8.43 -19.64
CA HIS A 136 13.26 -8.98 -20.94
C HIS A 136 14.63 -8.47 -21.40
N THR A 137 15.68 -8.77 -20.64
CA THR A 137 17.03 -8.71 -21.21
C THR A 137 17.32 -10.09 -21.81
N LYS A 138 17.12 -10.17 -23.11
CA LYS A 138 17.35 -11.33 -23.97
C LYS A 138 18.63 -12.06 -23.57
N HIS A 139 18.53 -13.34 -23.24
CA HIS A 139 19.64 -14.26 -23.42
C HIS A 139 19.87 -14.38 -24.94
N THR A 140 20.58 -13.42 -25.53
CA THR A 140 21.31 -13.69 -26.78
C THR A 140 22.44 -14.63 -26.38
N HIS A 141 22.18 -15.94 -26.46
CA HIS A 141 23.24 -16.93 -26.51
C HIS A 141 24.11 -16.63 -27.74
N PRO A 142 25.42 -16.40 -27.59
CA PRO A 142 26.34 -16.65 -28.67
C PRO A 142 26.69 -18.14 -28.61
N LYS A 143 26.29 -18.88 -29.65
CA LYS A 143 27.05 -19.97 -30.27
C LYS A 143 26.30 -20.48 -31.47
#